data_AF-A0A841IZK1-F1
#
_entry.id   AF-A0A841IZK1-F1
#
_cell.length_a   1.000
_cell.length_b   1.000
_cell.length_c   1.000
_cell.angle_alpha   90.00
_cell.angle_beta   90.00
_cell.angle_gamma   90.00
#
_symmetry.space_group_name_H-M   'P 1'
#
loop_
_entity.id
_entity.type
_entity.pdbx_description
1 polymer ?
#
loop_
_entity_poly.entity_id
_entity_poly.type
_entity_poly.pdbx_seq_one_letter_code
_entity_poly.pdbx_strand_id
1 'polypeptide(L)'
;MPTFEKSPHVFVYGTLRPGASRAALPTGLARMLALETVPAGPARVRGHLLRVADYPALVLDEEAGWVIGDLLRMTNPAPLLAALDAYEECSADFPQPHEYRRVLIDVQSPEGPVPAWAWLYARTTDGLPIIESGDFLNS
;
A
#
# COMPACT_ATOMS: atom_id res chain seq x y z
N MET A 1 -9.07 28.39 -0.98
CA MET A 1 -8.99 27.09 -0.28
C MET A 1 -8.01 26.21 -1.03
N PRO A 2 -7.02 25.60 -0.37
CA PRO A 2 -6.39 24.40 -0.90
C PRO A 2 -6.67 23.21 0.02
N THR A 3 -7.24 22.19 -0.61
CA THR A 3 -7.70 20.93 -0.08
C THR A 3 -6.51 20.03 0.29
N PHE A 4 -6.10 20.02 1.57
CA PHE A 4 -5.31 18.91 2.15
C PHE A 4 -6.24 17.84 2.76
N GLU A 5 -7.34 17.55 2.07
CA GLU A 5 -8.14 16.36 2.33
C GLU A 5 -7.27 15.13 2.06
N LYS A 6 -6.83 14.41 3.10
CA LYS A 6 -7.74 13.43 3.74
C LYS A 6 -7.12 12.42 4.71
N SER A 7 -5.81 12.19 4.78
CA SER A 7 -5.26 11.35 5.87
C SER A 7 -3.73 11.46 6.03
N PRO A 8 -3.19 11.48 7.26
CA PRO A 8 -1.76 11.32 7.52
C PRO A 8 -1.32 9.85 7.49
N HIS A 9 -2.18 8.91 7.15
CA HIS A 9 -1.88 7.48 7.17
C HIS A 9 -1.68 6.89 5.78
N VAL A 10 -0.79 5.90 5.73
CA VAL A 10 -0.59 5.02 4.59
C VAL A 10 -0.79 3.58 5.05
N PHE A 11 -1.53 2.80 4.27
CA PHE A 11 -1.73 1.38 4.47
C PHE A 11 -0.81 0.60 3.53
N VAL A 12 0.09 -0.20 4.11
CA VAL A 12 1.03 -1.04 3.36
C VAL A 12 0.72 -2.51 3.61
N TYR A 13 0.63 -3.30 2.54
CA TYR A 13 0.16 -4.69 2.57
C TYR A 13 1.16 -5.69 1.95
N GLY A 14 2.37 -5.22 1.59
CA GLY A 14 3.37 -6.00 0.87
C GLY A 14 4.81 -5.66 1.25
N THR A 15 5.65 -5.46 0.25
CA THR A 15 7.10 -5.19 0.36
C THR A 15 7.44 -3.91 1.14
N LEU A 16 6.48 -2.98 1.26
CA LEU A 16 6.63 -1.75 2.05
C LEU A 16 6.36 -1.94 3.56
N ARG A 17 5.87 -3.12 3.98
CA ARG A 17 5.57 -3.41 5.39
C ARG A 17 6.84 -3.45 6.24
N PRO A 18 6.80 -3.04 7.51
CA PRO A 18 7.96 -3.08 8.40
C PRO A 18 8.62 -4.47 8.56
N GLY A 19 7.84 -5.54 8.44
CA GLY A 19 8.33 -6.93 8.50
C GLY A 19 8.84 -7.50 7.16
N ALA A 20 8.70 -6.75 6.06
CA ALA A 20 9.24 -7.16 4.76
C ALA A 20 10.76 -6.96 4.69
N SER A 21 11.43 -7.76 3.87
CA SER A 21 12.83 -7.49 3.52
C SER A 21 12.92 -6.18 2.75
N ARG A 22 13.54 -5.16 3.35
CA ARG A 22 13.81 -3.88 2.68
C ARG A 22 15.01 -3.93 1.72
N ALA A 23 15.64 -5.10 1.56
CA ALA A 23 16.81 -5.26 0.69
C ALA A 23 16.49 -5.02 -0.80
N ALA A 24 15.24 -5.27 -1.21
CA ALA A 24 14.77 -5.01 -2.56
C ALA A 24 14.32 -3.55 -2.79
N LEU A 25 14.17 -2.76 -1.71
CA LEU A 25 13.79 -1.36 -1.85
C LEU A 25 15.01 -0.49 -2.19
N PRO A 26 14.85 0.52 -3.07
CA PRO A 26 15.87 1.53 -3.25
C PRO A 26 16.28 2.15 -1.91
N THR A 27 17.58 2.28 -1.65
CA THR A 27 18.10 2.73 -0.35
C THR A 27 17.50 4.07 0.09
N GLY A 28 17.23 4.98 -0.86
CA GLY A 28 16.57 6.26 -0.60
C GLY A 28 15.15 6.08 -0.05
N LEU A 29 14.33 5.24 -0.69
CA LEU A 29 12.95 4.98 -0.26
C LEU A 29 12.91 4.24 1.08
N ALA A 30 13.75 3.22 1.25
CA ALA A 30 13.85 2.50 2.52
C ALA A 30 14.19 3.44 3.69
N ARG A 31 15.11 4.39 3.46
CA ARG A 31 15.49 5.41 4.44
C ARG A 31 14.34 6.40 4.70
N MET A 32 13.65 6.86 3.66
CA MET A 32 12.48 7.74 3.82
C MET A 32 11.38 7.07 4.63
N LEU A 33 11.02 5.82 4.32
CA LEU A 33 10.05 5.07 5.12
C LEU A 33 10.47 4.96 6.59
N ALA A 34 11.76 4.74 6.87
CA ALA A 34 12.26 4.64 8.24
C ALA A 34 12.26 5.98 9.00
N LEU A 35 12.47 7.11 8.32
CA LEU A 35 12.59 8.43 8.95
C LEU A 35 11.28 9.22 8.97
N GLU A 36 10.42 8.99 7.97
CA GLU A 36 9.23 9.80 7.70
C GLU A 36 7.94 9.07 8.05
N THR A 37 8.02 7.88 8.65
CA THR A 37 6.85 7.17 9.15
C THR A 37 7.01 6.70 10.60
N VAL A 38 5.88 6.59 11.29
CA VAL A 38 5.76 6.01 12.61
C VAL A 38 4.73 4.88 12.52
N PRO A 39 5.02 3.66 13.03
CA PRO A 39 4.02 2.60 13.10
C PRO A 39 2.76 3.05 13.84
N ALA A 40 1.61 2.89 13.21
CA ALA A 40 0.30 3.22 13.77
C ALA A 40 -0.55 1.98 14.11
N GLY A 41 -0.01 0.77 13.85
CA GLY A 41 -0.62 -0.51 14.23
C GLY A 41 -1.00 -1.37 13.01
N PRO A 42 -1.50 -2.59 13.26
CA PRO A 42 -2.00 -3.46 12.19
C PRO A 42 -3.31 -2.91 11.62
N ALA A 43 -3.58 -3.20 10.36
CA ALA A 43 -4.86 -2.89 9.73
C ALA A 43 -5.21 -3.92 8.66
N ARG A 44 -6.46 -3.88 8.20
CA ARG A 44 -6.94 -4.77 7.15
C ARG A 44 -8.00 -4.12 6.27
N VAL A 45 -8.15 -4.65 5.06
CA VAL A 45 -9.21 -4.25 4.12
C VAL A 45 -9.82 -5.50 3.48
N ARG A 46 -11.07 -5.40 3.03
CA ARG A 46 -11.73 -6.46 2.27
C ARG A 46 -11.24 -6.44 0.82
N GLY A 47 -10.76 -7.59 0.34
CA GLY A 47 -10.25 -7.70 -1.02
C GLY A 47 -9.49 -8.99 -1.29
N HIS A 48 -8.97 -9.07 -2.51
CA HIS A 48 -8.08 -10.14 -2.97
C HIS A 48 -6.64 -9.63 -2.93
N LEU A 49 -5.76 -10.43 -2.33
CA LEU A 49 -4.33 -10.26 -2.42
C LEU A 49 -3.79 -11.25 -3.43
N LEU A 50 -3.20 -10.77 -4.52
CA LEU A 50 -2.65 -11.62 -5.59
C LEU A 50 -1.13 -11.47 -5.64
N ARG A 51 -0.43 -12.50 -6.10
CA ARG A 51 1.01 -12.44 -6.36
C ARG A 51 1.26 -12.16 -7.84
N VAL A 52 1.80 -10.99 -8.15
CA VAL A 52 2.18 -10.62 -9.53
C VAL A 52 3.54 -11.23 -9.87
N ALA A 53 4.51 -11.07 -8.98
CA ALA A 53 5.83 -11.68 -9.04
C ALA A 53 6.41 -11.72 -7.60
N ASP A 54 7.48 -10.98 -7.35
CA ASP A 54 8.05 -10.80 -6.00
C ASP A 54 7.32 -9.70 -5.20
N TYR A 55 6.19 -9.22 -5.69
CA TYR A 55 5.37 -8.18 -5.07
C TYR A 55 3.86 -8.49 -5.19
N PRO A 56 3.04 -7.99 -4.25
CA PRO A 56 1.61 -8.25 -4.25
C PRO A 56 0.79 -7.20 -5.01
N ALA A 57 -0.35 -7.64 -5.53
CA ALA A 57 -1.43 -6.80 -6.02
C ALA A 57 -2.62 -6.85 -5.05
N LEU A 58 -3.14 -5.69 -4.68
CA LEU A 58 -4.40 -5.57 -3.93
C LEU A 58 -5.54 -5.15 -4.86
N VAL A 59 -6.61 -5.92 -4.86
CA VAL A 59 -7.89 -5.59 -5.48
C VAL A 59 -8.98 -5.56 -4.42
N LEU A 60 -9.67 -4.43 -4.29
CA LEU A 60 -10.76 -4.29 -3.31
C LEU A 60 -11.99 -5.09 -3.76
N ASP A 61 -12.59 -5.78 -2.81
CA ASP A 61 -13.82 -6.55 -2.98
C ASP A 61 -14.44 -6.77 -1.61
N GLU A 62 -15.63 -6.20 -1.36
CA GLU A 62 -16.30 -6.23 -0.05
C GLU A 62 -16.73 -7.65 0.36
N GLU A 63 -16.99 -8.53 -0.61
CA GLU A 63 -17.42 -9.91 -0.39
C GLU A 63 -16.23 -10.86 -0.18
N ALA A 64 -15.01 -10.42 -0.47
CA ALA A 64 -13.79 -11.21 -0.34
C ALA A 64 -13.30 -11.34 1.10
N GLY A 65 -12.19 -12.05 1.28
CA GLY A 65 -11.48 -12.19 2.55
C GLY A 65 -10.84 -10.90 3.05
N TRP A 66 -10.08 -11.02 4.13
CA TRP A 66 -9.31 -9.90 4.68
C TRP A 66 -7.89 -9.91 4.14
N VAL A 67 -7.45 -8.77 3.62
CA VAL A 67 -6.04 -8.49 3.33
C VAL A 67 -5.41 -7.80 4.53
N ILE A 68 -4.32 -8.36 5.04
CA ILE A 68 -3.59 -7.92 6.22
C ILE A 68 -2.45 -6.99 5.81
N GLY A 69 -2.34 -5.87 6.51
CA GLY A 69 -1.26 -4.92 6.34
C GLY A 69 -0.98 -4.13 7.61
N ASP A 70 -0.18 -3.09 7.46
CA ASP A 70 0.22 -2.20 8.54
C ASP A 70 -0.18 -0.77 8.19
N LEU A 71 -0.70 -0.05 9.18
CA LEU A 71 -0.87 1.40 9.13
C LEU A 71 0.43 2.06 9.58
N LEU A 72 0.90 2.98 8.74
CA LEU A 72 2.00 3.87 9.07
C LEU A 72 1.48 5.32 9.06
N ARG A 73 1.79 6.07 10.10
CA ARG A 73 1.53 7.51 10.15
C ARG A 73 2.72 8.24 9.55
N MET A 74 2.48 9.01 8.51
CA MET A 74 3.47 9.84 7.85
C MET A 74 3.73 11.11 8.67
N THR A 75 5.00 11.45 8.88
CA THR A 75 5.40 12.71 9.52
C THR A 75 5.56 13.83 8.51
N ASN A 76 5.90 13.48 7.26
CA ASN A 76 5.99 14.40 6.13
C ASN A 76 5.29 13.81 4.89
N PRO A 77 3.95 13.92 4.78
CA PRO A 77 3.18 13.17 3.78
C PRO A 77 3.57 13.47 2.33
N ALA A 78 3.71 14.74 1.95
CA ALA A 78 3.89 15.13 0.55
C ALA A 78 5.13 14.51 -0.14
N PRO A 79 6.36 14.62 0.42
CA PRO A 79 7.54 14.02 -0.22
C PRO A 79 7.52 12.49 -0.19
N LEU A 80 7.04 11.88 0.91
CA LEU A 80 6.93 10.43 0.99
C LEU A 80 5.94 9.86 -0.03
N LEU A 81 4.78 10.50 -0.16
CA LEU A 81 3.76 10.14 -1.14
C LEU A 81 4.27 10.28 -2.58
N ALA A 82 5.03 11.33 -2.89
CA ALA A 82 5.65 11.49 -4.21
C ALA A 82 6.73 10.43 -4.48
N ALA A 83 7.54 10.09 -3.48
CA ALA A 83 8.56 9.04 -3.60
C ALA A 83 7.92 7.66 -3.83
N LEU A 84 6.80 7.37 -3.16
CA LEU A 84 6.05 6.14 -3.35
C LEU A 84 5.36 6.10 -4.72
N ASP A 85 4.76 7.20 -5.19
CA ASP A 85 4.20 7.27 -6.56
C ASP A 85 5.25 7.01 -7.64
N ALA A 86 6.47 7.53 -7.44
CA ALA A 86 7.59 7.30 -8.35
C ALA A 86 8.09 5.85 -8.30
N TYR A 87 8.08 5.23 -7.12
CA TYR A 87 8.48 3.84 -6.94
C TYR A 87 7.48 2.85 -7.54
N GLU A 88 6.19 3.09 -7.37
CA GLU A 88 5.10 2.28 -7.92
C GLU A 88 4.77 2.62 -9.38
N GLU A 89 5.64 3.42 -10.02
CA GLU A 89 5.54 3.87 -11.42
C GLU A 89 4.17 4.45 -11.80
N CYS A 90 3.52 5.14 -10.85
CA CYS A 90 2.18 5.71 -11.01
C CYS A 90 2.16 7.25 -11.01
N SER A 91 3.33 7.89 -11.17
CA SER A 91 3.42 9.33 -11.37
C SER A 91 3.11 9.73 -12.82
N ALA A 92 2.97 11.03 -13.08
CA ALA A 92 2.76 11.57 -14.43
C ALA A 92 3.94 11.31 -15.39
N ASP A 93 5.10 10.93 -14.86
CA ASP A 93 6.31 10.68 -15.62
C ASP A 93 6.33 9.28 -16.28
N PHE A 94 5.39 8.41 -15.92
CA PHE A 94 5.29 7.04 -16.42
C PHE A 94 4.17 6.87 -17.46
N PRO A 95 4.39 6.04 -18.49
CA PRO A 95 3.40 5.79 -19.53
C PRO A 95 2.16 5.09 -18.97
N GLN A 96 0.99 5.46 -19.48
CA GLN A 96 -0.26 4.79 -19.14
C GLN A 96 -0.45 3.50 -19.96
N PRO A 97 -1.16 2.49 -19.42
CA PRO A 97 -1.76 2.45 -18.07
C PRO A 97 -0.74 2.11 -16.98
N HIS A 98 -0.80 2.85 -15.87
CA HIS A 98 -0.02 2.57 -14.67
C HIS A 98 -0.41 1.21 -14.08
N GLU A 99 0.57 0.52 -13.50
CA GLU A 99 0.33 -0.76 -12.85
C GLU A 99 -0.42 -0.61 -11.53
N TYR A 100 -0.10 0.45 -10.79
CA TYR A 100 -0.77 0.83 -9.56
C TYR A 100 -1.48 2.18 -9.68
N ARG A 101 -2.48 2.40 -8.83
CA ARG A 101 -3.08 3.71 -8.59
C ARG A 101 -3.08 4.02 -7.10
N ARG A 102 -2.63 5.22 -6.74
CA ARG A 102 -2.79 5.71 -5.37
C ARG A 102 -4.23 6.13 -5.14
N VAL A 103 -4.85 5.56 -4.11
CA VAL A 103 -6.21 5.87 -3.69
C VAL A 103 -6.26 6.07 -2.17
N LEU A 104 -7.25 6.83 -1.72
CA LEU A 104 -7.59 6.89 -0.31
C LEU A 104 -8.71 5.87 -0.05
N ILE A 105 -8.50 4.97 0.90
CA ILE A 105 -9.43 3.91 1.27
C ILE A 105 -9.66 3.92 2.78
N ASP A 106 -10.79 3.41 3.24
CA ASP A 106 -11.01 3.15 4.66
C ASP A 106 -10.50 1.75 4.99
N VAL A 107 -9.54 1.67 5.92
CA VAL A 107 -9.02 0.40 6.44
C VAL A 107 -9.49 0.19 7.87
N GLN A 108 -9.67 -1.07 8.26
CA GLN A 108 -10.08 -1.43 9.61
C GLN A 108 -8.86 -1.60 10.51
N SER A 109 -8.68 -0.71 11.48
CA SER A 109 -7.76 -0.88 12.61
C SER A 109 -8.48 -1.50 13.82
N PRO A 110 -7.77 -1.92 14.87
CA PRO A 110 -8.37 -2.37 16.13
C PRO A 110 -9.29 -1.33 16.78
N GLU A 111 -9.01 -0.03 16.58
CA GLU A 111 -9.75 1.11 17.13
C GLU A 111 -10.92 1.56 16.23
N GLY A 112 -10.96 1.10 14.98
CA GLY A 112 -12.04 1.37 14.03
C GLY A 112 -11.55 1.68 12.62
N PRO A 113 -12.46 2.15 11.74
CA PRO A 113 -12.11 2.56 10.39
C PRO A 113 -11.19 3.78 10.39
N VAL A 114 -10.11 3.72 9.62
CA VAL A 114 -9.14 4.81 9.44
C VAL A 114 -8.95 5.04 7.94
N PRO A 115 -9.13 6.28 7.43
CA PRO A 115 -8.79 6.59 6.05
C PRO A 115 -7.28 6.49 5.88
N ALA A 116 -6.79 5.84 4.82
CA ALA A 116 -5.37 5.70 4.54
C ALA A 116 -5.10 5.67 3.04
N TRP A 117 -3.93 6.18 2.64
CA TRP A 117 -3.45 6.04 1.28
C TRP A 117 -2.99 4.61 1.03
N ALA A 118 -3.36 4.05 -0.12
CA ALA A 118 -2.90 2.74 -0.57
C ALA A 118 -2.69 2.76 -2.08
N TRP A 119 -1.80 1.89 -2.56
CA TRP A 119 -1.62 1.64 -4.00
C TRP A 119 -2.42 0.40 -4.35
N LEU A 120 -3.42 0.53 -5.23
CA LEU A 120 -4.21 -0.60 -5.70
C LEU A 120 -3.76 -1.00 -7.09
N TYR A 121 -3.79 -2.30 -7.37
CA TYR A 121 -3.43 -2.81 -8.69
C TYR A 121 -4.50 -2.42 -9.73
N ALA A 122 -4.05 -1.94 -10.89
CA ALA A 122 -4.89 -1.34 -11.92
C ALA A 122 -4.89 -2.11 -13.25
N ARG A 123 -4.09 -3.18 -13.37
CA ARG A 123 -4.04 -4.05 -14.56
C ARG A 123 -4.92 -5.30 -14.41
N THR A 124 -5.02 -6.09 -15.47
CA THR A 124 -5.74 -7.37 -15.42
C THR A 124 -5.09 -8.31 -14.40
N THR A 125 -5.94 -9.01 -13.65
CA THR A 125 -5.57 -10.02 -12.67
C THR A 125 -5.71 -11.45 -13.19
N ASP A 126 -6.01 -11.63 -14.48
CA ASP A 126 -6.26 -12.95 -15.07
C ASP A 126 -5.05 -13.88 -14.89
N GLY A 127 -5.29 -15.03 -14.28
CA GLY A 127 -4.26 -16.06 -14.06
C GLY A 127 -3.27 -15.75 -12.94
N LEU A 128 -3.40 -14.63 -12.22
CA LEU A 128 -2.56 -14.36 -11.06
C LEU A 128 -2.95 -15.25 -9.87
N PRO A 129 -1.98 -15.91 -9.21
CA PRO A 129 -2.27 -16.71 -8.02
C PRO A 129 -2.73 -15.84 -6.85
N ILE A 130 -3.81 -16.25 -6.21
CA ILE A 130 -4.34 -15.63 -5.00
C ILE A 130 -3.48 -16.07 -3.80
N ILE A 131 -3.14 -15.11 -2.95
CA ILE A 131 -2.57 -15.35 -1.63
C ILE A 131 -3.73 -15.56 -0.66
N GLU A 132 -4.14 -16.82 -0.48
CA GLU A 132 -5.32 -17.22 0.32
C GLU A 132 -5.24 -16.74 1.79
N SER A 133 -4.03 -16.58 2.34
CA SER A 133 -3.84 -16.06 3.70
C SER A 133 -4.21 -14.58 3.83
N GLY A 134 -4.27 -13.84 2.73
CA GLY A 134 -4.41 -12.38 2.72
C GLY A 134 -3.20 -11.65 3.32
N ASP A 135 -2.12 -12.34 3.64
CA ASP A 135 -0.92 -11.77 4.29
C ASP A 135 0.32 -12.08 3.45
N PHE A 136 0.86 -11.06 2.77
CA PHE A 136 2.03 -11.21 1.91
C PHE A 136 3.29 -11.68 2.65
N LEU A 137 3.42 -11.38 3.95
CA LEU A 137 4.62 -11.79 4.71
C LEU A 137 4.54 -13.26 5.14
N ASN A 138 3.33 -13.83 5.16
CA ASN A 138 3.02 -15.20 5.55
C ASN A 138 2.39 -15.99 4.38
N SER A 139 2.72 -15.61 3.15
CA SER A 139 2.19 -16.17 1.89
C SER A 139 2.94 -17.40 1.41
#